data_AF-A0A973JGH6-F1
#
_entry.id   AF-A0A973JGH6-F1
#
_cell.length_a   1.000
_cell.length_b   1.000
_cell.length_c   1.000
_cell.angle_alpha   90.00
_cell.angle_beta   90.00
_cell.angle_gamma   90.00
#
_symmetry.space_group_name_H-M   'P 1'
#
loop_
_entity.id
_entity.type
_entity.pdbx_description
1 polymer ?
#
loop_
_entity_poly.entity_id
_entity_poly.type
_entity_poly.pdbx_seq_one_letter_code
_entity_poly.pdbx_strand_id
1 'polypeptide(L)'
;MTTMLAPSATSADLADRLRHWFAGGKTPSAGVVVLRAGDVLPAHMHPGSVVLHPAGADPVAPDEVRLISYDGSLEYGGGELAVGDDFIVQLEGYATAQYVSVVCPTVVSVLDDVDRETLVADARAAHALGAFPHHLVHPLVVVRDELAWIGAGAGLDEQDTALLAGPDGPVVQRFLAAARVLRALRQRLSGALTVDGFGPAHPAVSATRRDTVFIVRDAQGQLVADGRTGAIARVSADVATAVQATLDGTPLGDSLLARLGGPSGVGAMLSALGLHGGDDD
;
A
#
# COMPACT_ATOMS: atom_id res chain seq x y z
N MET A 1 -11.56 19.10 -30.66
CA MET A 1 -12.76 18.35 -30.19
C MET A 1 -12.63 18.22 -28.69
N THR A 2 -13.33 19.08 -27.96
CA THR A 2 -13.40 19.04 -26.50
C THR A 2 -14.27 17.85 -26.12
N THR A 3 -13.66 16.80 -25.58
CA THR A 3 -14.40 15.67 -25.01
C THR A 3 -15.21 16.20 -23.83
N MET A 4 -16.53 16.25 -23.98
CA MET A 4 -17.46 16.47 -22.87
C MET A 4 -17.18 15.42 -21.79
N LEU A 5 -16.75 15.87 -20.61
CA LEU A 5 -16.68 15.06 -19.40
C LEU A 5 -18.06 14.43 -19.13
N ALA A 6 -18.06 13.12 -18.92
CA ALA A 6 -19.26 12.35 -18.57
C ALA A 6 -19.93 12.89 -17.29
N PRO A 7 -21.26 12.81 -17.18
CA PRO A 7 -22.02 13.42 -16.09
C PRO A 7 -21.78 12.72 -14.74
N SER A 8 -21.72 13.56 -13.69
CA SER A 8 -21.93 13.27 -12.25
C SER A 8 -21.63 11.85 -11.78
N ALA A 9 -20.39 11.60 -11.36
CA ALA A 9 -20.16 10.46 -10.49
C ALA A 9 -20.63 10.82 -9.07
N THR A 10 -21.49 9.96 -8.53
CA THR A 10 -22.23 10.15 -7.27
C THR A 10 -21.35 9.85 -6.06
N SER A 11 -21.86 10.10 -4.85
CA SER A 11 -21.25 9.60 -3.61
C SER A 11 -21.00 8.09 -3.66
N ALA A 12 -21.88 7.31 -4.31
CA ALA A 12 -21.70 5.88 -4.52
C ALA A 12 -20.48 5.55 -5.40
N ASP A 13 -20.26 6.29 -6.50
CA ASP A 13 -19.07 6.08 -7.34
C ASP A 13 -17.78 6.45 -6.60
N LEU A 14 -17.81 7.50 -5.76
CA LEU A 14 -16.66 7.79 -4.89
C LEU A 14 -16.44 6.67 -3.87
N ALA A 15 -17.49 6.19 -3.21
CA ALA A 15 -17.40 5.11 -2.24
C ALA A 15 -16.80 3.85 -2.88
N ASP A 16 -17.23 3.47 -4.09
CA ASP A 16 -16.66 2.31 -4.80
C ASP A 16 -15.20 2.54 -5.18
N ARG A 17 -14.82 3.76 -5.60
CA ARG A 17 -13.41 4.11 -5.86
C ARG A 17 -12.58 4.04 -4.59
N LEU A 18 -13.06 4.57 -3.48
CA LEU A 18 -12.37 4.53 -2.18
C LEU A 18 -12.27 3.09 -1.68
N ARG A 19 -13.32 2.27 -1.79
CA ARG A 19 -13.27 0.83 -1.48
C ARG A 19 -12.23 0.12 -2.33
N HIS A 20 -12.20 0.36 -3.63
CA HIS A 20 -11.21 -0.23 -4.53
C HIS A 20 -9.79 0.19 -4.15
N TRP A 21 -9.61 1.46 -3.82
CA TRP A 21 -8.32 2.00 -3.39
C TRP A 21 -7.86 1.43 -2.05
N PHE A 22 -8.76 1.37 -1.04
CA PHE A 22 -8.48 0.74 0.26
C PHE A 22 -8.19 -0.76 0.13
N ALA A 23 -8.75 -1.43 -0.87
CA ALA A 23 -8.42 -2.81 -1.21
C ALA A 23 -7.04 -2.97 -1.89
N GLY A 24 -6.24 -1.90 -1.99
CA GLY A 24 -4.92 -1.92 -2.63
C GLY A 24 -4.96 -1.75 -4.15
N GLY A 25 -6.11 -1.29 -4.68
CA GLY A 25 -6.20 -0.82 -6.06
C GLY A 25 -5.34 0.42 -6.30
N LYS A 26 -5.04 0.72 -7.56
CA LYS A 26 -4.32 1.95 -7.91
C LYS A 26 -5.13 3.17 -7.44
N THR A 27 -4.43 4.17 -6.91
CA THR A 27 -5.02 5.47 -6.58
C THR A 27 -5.79 6.00 -7.81
N PRO A 28 -7.00 6.53 -7.63
CA PRO A 28 -7.71 7.19 -8.72
C PRO A 28 -6.81 8.25 -9.36
N SER A 29 -6.79 8.31 -10.70
CA SER A 29 -5.95 9.29 -11.43
C SER A 29 -6.35 10.74 -11.15
N ALA A 30 -7.55 10.97 -10.64
CA ALA A 30 -7.96 12.23 -10.05
C ALA A 30 -7.72 12.17 -8.53
N GLY A 31 -6.86 13.06 -8.02
CA GLY A 31 -6.55 13.11 -6.59
C GLY A 31 -7.80 13.35 -5.74
N VAL A 32 -7.92 12.60 -4.65
CA VAL A 32 -8.92 12.81 -3.60
C VAL A 32 -8.27 13.69 -2.53
N VAL A 33 -8.90 14.81 -2.21
CA VAL A 33 -8.50 15.74 -1.15
C VAL A 33 -9.55 15.67 -0.04
N VAL A 34 -9.13 15.57 1.21
CA VAL A 34 -10.05 15.60 2.37
C VAL A 34 -9.80 16.87 3.17
N LEU A 35 -10.84 17.69 3.35
CA LEU A 35 -10.79 18.91 4.15
C LEU A 35 -11.34 18.66 5.55
N ARG A 36 -10.70 19.22 6.57
CA ARG A 36 -11.28 19.38 7.92
C ARG A 36 -12.13 20.64 8.00
N ALA A 37 -12.88 20.77 9.10
CA ALA A 37 -13.61 21.99 9.39
C ALA A 37 -12.65 23.19 9.51
N GLY A 38 -12.86 24.19 8.66
CA GLY A 38 -12.03 25.40 8.60
C GLY A 38 -10.85 25.31 7.63
N ASP A 39 -10.60 24.15 7.01
CA ASP A 39 -9.59 24.04 5.97
C ASP A 39 -9.98 24.83 4.72
N VAL A 40 -8.95 25.36 4.04
CA VAL A 40 -9.09 26.00 2.73
C VAL A 40 -8.70 25.02 1.63
N LEU A 41 -9.37 25.12 0.49
CA LEU A 41 -9.03 24.34 -0.68
C LEU A 41 -7.60 24.62 -1.15
N PRO A 42 -6.83 23.60 -1.55
CA PRO A 42 -5.53 23.80 -2.20
C PRO A 42 -5.66 24.70 -3.43
N ALA A 43 -4.72 25.62 -3.60
CA ALA A 43 -4.69 26.55 -4.72
C ALA A 43 -4.53 25.87 -6.09
N HIS A 44 -3.95 24.67 -6.11
CA HIS A 44 -3.71 23.88 -7.30
C HIS A 44 -4.36 22.52 -7.15
N MET A 45 -5.45 22.30 -7.87
CA MET A 45 -6.11 21.00 -7.99
C MET A 45 -6.13 20.58 -9.45
N HIS A 46 -6.01 19.28 -9.68
CA HIS A 46 -6.14 18.74 -11.03
C HIS A 46 -7.61 18.74 -11.45
N PRO A 47 -7.92 19.04 -12.73
CA PRO A 47 -9.28 18.88 -13.25
C PRO A 47 -9.79 17.46 -12.98
N GLY A 48 -11.01 17.36 -12.44
CA GLY A 48 -11.62 16.10 -12.04
C GLY A 48 -11.29 15.63 -10.63
N SER A 49 -10.46 16.36 -9.86
CA SER A 49 -10.24 16.10 -8.43
C SER A 49 -11.55 16.04 -7.65
N VAL A 50 -11.55 15.21 -6.61
CA VAL A 50 -12.68 15.08 -5.68
C VAL A 50 -12.25 15.62 -4.34
N VAL A 51 -13.06 16.51 -3.77
CA VAL A 51 -12.88 17.09 -2.45
C VAL A 51 -13.96 16.56 -1.53
N LEU A 52 -13.54 15.87 -0.49
CA LEU A 52 -14.37 15.54 0.67
C LEU A 52 -14.35 16.72 1.64
N HIS A 53 -15.52 17.25 2.01
CA HIS A 53 -15.64 18.35 2.98
C HIS A 53 -16.68 18.04 4.07
N PRO A 54 -16.55 18.62 5.28
CA PRO A 54 -17.53 18.37 6.34
C PRO A 54 -18.94 18.78 5.91
N ALA A 55 -19.95 18.02 6.34
CA ALA A 55 -21.35 18.36 6.18
C ALA A 55 -21.64 19.72 6.85
N GLY A 56 -22.39 20.57 6.15
CA GLY A 56 -22.67 21.94 6.58
C GLY A 56 -21.58 22.97 6.28
N ALA A 57 -20.41 22.55 5.79
CA ALA A 57 -19.45 23.47 5.17
C ALA A 57 -19.88 23.80 3.73
N ASP A 58 -19.59 25.03 3.28
CA ASP A 58 -19.86 25.50 1.92
C ASP A 58 -18.56 26.01 1.27
N PRO A 59 -17.62 25.10 0.93
CA PRO A 59 -16.36 25.50 0.32
C PRO A 59 -16.58 25.94 -1.13
N VAL A 60 -15.93 27.04 -1.53
CA VAL A 60 -15.98 27.52 -2.92
C VAL A 60 -14.89 26.83 -3.74
N ALA A 61 -15.25 25.87 -4.59
CA ALA A 61 -14.34 25.17 -5.47
C ALA A 61 -14.48 25.60 -6.95
N PRO A 62 -13.42 25.44 -7.77
CA PRO A 62 -13.53 25.58 -9.23
C PRO A 62 -14.53 24.58 -9.82
N ASP A 63 -15.18 24.93 -10.94
CA ASP A 63 -16.19 24.08 -11.62
C ASP A 63 -15.70 22.68 -12.00
N GLU A 64 -14.39 22.53 -12.22
CA GLU A 64 -13.75 21.27 -12.59
C GLU A 64 -13.44 20.35 -11.39
N VAL A 65 -13.70 20.83 -10.17
CA VAL A 65 -13.51 20.09 -8.92
C VAL A 65 -14.85 19.65 -8.36
N ARG A 66 -14.92 18.39 -7.94
CA ARG A 66 -16.14 17.83 -7.36
C ARG A 66 -16.11 17.94 -5.85
N LEU A 67 -17.14 18.58 -5.28
CA LEU A 67 -17.37 18.61 -3.84
C LEU A 67 -18.31 17.48 -3.42
N ILE A 68 -17.92 16.73 -2.39
CA ILE A 68 -18.75 15.70 -1.74
C ILE A 68 -18.67 15.93 -0.23
N SER A 69 -19.82 16.06 0.41
CA SER A 69 -19.89 16.21 1.86
C SER A 69 -19.66 14.87 2.58
N TYR A 70 -19.07 14.91 3.77
CA TYR A 70 -19.00 13.78 4.70
C TYR A 70 -19.51 14.18 6.09
N ASP A 71 -20.08 13.22 6.81
CA ASP A 71 -20.41 13.34 8.23
C ASP A 71 -19.27 12.77 9.10
N GLY A 72 -19.23 13.17 10.37
CA GLY A 72 -18.20 12.73 11.32
C GLY A 72 -17.19 13.83 11.65
N SER A 73 -16.08 13.44 12.28
CA SER A 73 -15.01 14.34 12.70
C SER A 73 -13.67 13.68 12.42
N LEU A 74 -12.76 14.45 11.83
CA LEU A 74 -11.38 14.06 11.60
C LEU A 74 -10.52 14.71 12.67
N GLU A 75 -10.13 13.92 13.66
CA GLU A 75 -9.21 14.33 14.71
C GLU A 75 -7.81 13.80 14.40
N TYR A 76 -6.79 14.43 14.97
CA TYR A 76 -5.43 13.91 14.80
C TYR A 76 -5.28 12.61 15.59
N GLY A 77 -5.00 11.50 14.91
CA GLY A 77 -4.88 10.19 15.55
C GLY A 77 -6.19 9.55 15.95
N GLY A 78 -7.29 9.95 15.31
CA GLY A 78 -8.59 9.35 15.55
C GLY A 78 -9.70 9.95 14.69
N GLY A 79 -10.84 9.28 14.73
CA GLY A 79 -12.08 9.81 14.16
C GLY A 79 -12.57 9.01 12.97
N GLU A 80 -13.61 9.55 12.36
CA GLU A 80 -14.35 8.88 11.32
C GLU A 80 -14.89 9.89 10.31
N LEU A 81 -14.93 9.45 9.05
CA LEU A 81 -15.66 10.13 8.00
C LEU A 81 -16.68 9.16 7.39
N ALA A 82 -17.90 9.63 7.21
CA ALA A 82 -18.98 8.91 6.55
C ALA A 82 -19.37 9.65 5.27
N VAL A 83 -19.30 8.98 4.12
CA VAL A 83 -19.70 9.52 2.81
C VAL A 83 -21.01 8.87 2.39
N GLY A 84 -22.10 9.64 2.46
CA GLY A 84 -23.45 9.09 2.33
C GLY A 84 -23.77 8.10 3.45
N ASP A 85 -24.67 7.16 3.19
CA ASP A 85 -25.19 6.26 4.25
C ASP A 85 -24.40 4.95 4.40
N ASP A 86 -23.57 4.59 3.41
CA ASP A 86 -23.04 3.22 3.24
C ASP A 86 -21.51 3.12 3.24
N PHE A 87 -20.81 4.23 3.49
CA PHE A 87 -19.35 4.23 3.44
C PHE A 87 -18.76 5.03 4.59
N ILE A 88 -18.17 4.31 5.55
CA ILE A 88 -17.49 4.87 6.71
C ILE A 88 -16.02 4.51 6.63
N VAL A 89 -15.14 5.46 6.91
CA VAL A 89 -13.71 5.23 7.07
C VAL A 89 -13.29 5.72 8.44
N GLN A 90 -12.50 4.91 9.15
CA GLN A 90 -11.92 5.24 10.44
C GLN A 90 -10.47 5.66 10.29
N LEU A 91 -10.02 6.61 11.11
CA LEU A 91 -8.63 7.04 11.23
C LEU A 91 -8.06 6.54 12.55
N GLU A 92 -6.84 6.02 12.54
CA GLU A 92 -6.17 5.55 13.74
C GLU A 92 -4.65 5.81 13.69
N GLY A 93 -4.05 6.10 14.84
CA GLY A 93 -2.61 6.05 15.02
C GLY A 93 -2.07 4.61 14.94
N TYR A 94 -0.83 4.45 14.50
CA TYR A 94 -0.23 3.14 14.30
C TYR A 94 -0.16 2.31 15.59
N ALA A 95 0.28 2.90 16.69
CA ALA A 95 0.43 2.23 17.97
C ALA A 95 -0.91 1.86 18.62
N THR A 96 -1.96 2.65 18.36
CA THR A 96 -3.32 2.42 18.91
C THR A 96 -4.11 1.42 18.09
N ALA A 97 -3.88 1.35 16.76
CA ALA A 97 -4.64 0.52 15.82
C ALA A 97 -4.70 -0.97 16.21
N GLN A 98 -3.69 -1.49 16.92
CA GLN A 98 -3.68 -2.89 17.39
C GLN A 98 -4.76 -3.21 18.44
N TYR A 99 -5.30 -2.18 19.11
CA TYR A 99 -6.31 -2.32 20.17
C TYR A 99 -7.73 -2.05 19.66
N VAL A 100 -7.87 -1.66 18.39
CA VAL A 100 -9.14 -1.27 17.79
C VAL A 100 -9.68 -2.41 16.93
N SER A 101 -10.99 -2.65 17.02
CA SER A 101 -11.66 -3.61 16.15
C SER A 101 -11.88 -3.01 14.77
N VAL A 102 -11.28 -3.60 13.75
CA VAL A 102 -11.42 -3.14 12.36
C VAL A 102 -12.74 -3.68 11.77
N VAL A 103 -13.78 -2.85 11.76
CA VAL A 103 -15.12 -3.19 11.25
C VAL A 103 -15.45 -2.54 9.91
N CYS A 104 -14.74 -1.48 9.55
CA CYS A 104 -14.87 -0.72 8.31
C CYS A 104 -13.46 -0.47 7.73
N PRO A 105 -13.32 0.11 6.53
CA PRO A 105 -12.05 0.65 6.07
C PRO A 105 -11.39 1.52 7.16
N THR A 106 -10.15 1.23 7.50
CA THR A 106 -9.38 1.94 8.53
C THR A 106 -8.06 2.40 7.94
N VAL A 107 -7.76 3.68 8.09
CA VAL A 107 -6.45 4.24 7.75
C VAL A 107 -5.64 4.36 9.00
N VAL A 108 -4.47 3.75 8.95
CA VAL A 108 -3.49 3.74 10.02
C VAL A 108 -2.35 4.65 9.63
N SER A 109 -1.98 5.56 10.51
CA SER A 109 -0.98 6.59 10.24
C SER A 109 0.09 6.62 11.32
N VAL A 110 1.31 7.02 10.94
CA VAL A 110 2.41 7.23 11.90
C VAL A 110 2.46 8.71 12.23
N LEU A 111 1.93 9.06 13.39
CA LEU A 111 1.61 10.44 13.75
C LEU A 111 2.60 11.05 14.74
N ASP A 112 3.25 10.21 15.54
CA ASP A 112 4.20 10.66 16.54
C ASP A 112 5.38 9.68 16.71
N ASP A 113 6.24 9.97 17.69
CA ASP A 113 7.41 9.14 17.97
C ASP A 113 7.02 7.76 18.53
N VAL A 114 5.89 7.64 19.23
CA VAL A 114 5.41 6.37 19.77
C VAL A 114 4.96 5.45 18.64
N ASP A 115 4.23 5.97 17.67
CA ASP A 115 3.86 5.26 16.45
C ASP A 115 5.10 4.80 15.68
N ARG A 116 6.10 5.69 15.55
CA ARG A 116 7.36 5.41 14.85
C ARG A 116 8.14 4.29 15.54
N GLU A 117 8.32 4.37 16.85
CA GLU A 117 9.01 3.35 17.63
C GLU A 117 8.30 2.00 17.53
N THR A 118 6.96 2.00 17.60
CA THR A 118 6.15 0.80 17.45
C THR A 118 6.29 0.19 16.07
N LEU A 119 6.22 1.00 15.00
CA LEU A 119 6.41 0.55 13.62
C LEU A 119 7.80 -0.08 13.41
N VAL A 120 8.85 0.55 13.94
CA VAL A 120 10.22 0.00 13.86
C VAL A 120 10.33 -1.33 14.62
N ALA A 121 9.73 -1.40 15.82
CA ALA A 121 9.72 -2.63 16.62
C ALA A 121 9.00 -3.77 15.87
N ASP A 122 7.86 -3.48 15.27
CA ASP A 122 7.11 -4.46 14.46
C ASP A 122 7.87 -4.86 13.21
N ALA A 123 8.51 -3.93 12.50
CA ALA A 123 9.33 -4.23 11.33
C ALA A 123 10.49 -5.16 11.69
N ARG A 124 11.15 -4.93 12.84
CA ARG A 124 12.20 -5.80 13.38
C ARG A 124 11.65 -7.16 13.81
N ALA A 125 10.48 -7.20 14.45
CA ALA A 125 9.84 -8.45 14.85
C ALA A 125 9.43 -9.29 13.64
N ALA A 126 8.86 -8.66 12.61
CA ALA A 126 8.55 -9.31 11.34
C ALA A 126 9.83 -9.83 10.69
N HIS A 127 10.90 -9.03 10.68
CA HIS A 127 12.19 -9.47 10.16
C HIS A 127 12.81 -10.60 10.98
N ALA A 128 12.65 -10.64 12.30
CA ALA A 128 13.25 -11.69 13.13
C ALA A 128 12.42 -12.99 13.16
N LEU A 129 11.09 -12.88 13.13
CA LEU A 129 10.15 -13.96 13.44
C LEU A 129 9.22 -14.31 12.27
N GLY A 130 9.21 -13.54 11.19
CA GLY A 130 8.22 -13.67 10.11
C GLY A 130 6.79 -13.32 10.54
N ALA A 131 6.63 -12.66 11.70
CA ALA A 131 5.34 -12.36 12.29
C ALA A 131 4.91 -10.93 12.00
N PHE A 132 3.72 -10.76 11.43
CA PHE A 132 3.13 -9.45 11.16
C PHE A 132 2.02 -9.14 12.17
N PRO A 133 1.91 -7.88 12.64
CA PRO A 133 0.78 -7.46 13.47
C PRO A 133 -0.55 -7.69 12.75
N HIS A 134 -1.51 -8.31 13.43
CA HIS A 134 -2.77 -8.76 12.81
C HIS A 134 -3.54 -7.61 12.15
N HIS A 135 -3.56 -6.44 12.78
CA HIS A 135 -4.24 -5.25 12.26
C HIS A 135 -3.66 -4.80 10.92
N LEU A 136 -2.33 -4.84 10.72
CA LEU A 136 -1.70 -4.45 9.46
C LEU A 136 -1.96 -5.39 8.31
N VAL A 137 -2.26 -6.65 8.58
CA VAL A 137 -2.60 -7.64 7.55
C VAL A 137 -4.11 -7.83 7.42
N HIS A 138 -4.89 -6.96 8.04
CA HIS A 138 -6.34 -6.96 7.89
C HIS A 138 -6.73 -6.35 6.52
N PRO A 139 -7.64 -6.99 5.75
CA PRO A 139 -8.04 -6.52 4.43
C PRO A 139 -8.62 -5.10 4.33
N LEU A 140 -9.15 -4.58 5.45
CA LEU A 140 -9.74 -3.25 5.53
C LEU A 140 -8.76 -2.18 6.03
N VAL A 141 -7.53 -2.54 6.39
CA VAL A 141 -6.52 -1.59 6.87
C VAL A 141 -5.66 -1.11 5.72
N VAL A 142 -5.39 0.18 5.66
CA VAL A 142 -4.29 0.75 4.88
C VAL A 142 -3.38 1.56 5.77
N VAL A 143 -2.09 1.59 5.44
CA VAL A 143 -1.13 2.46 6.13
C VAL A 143 -0.81 3.63 5.22
N ARG A 144 -1.06 4.86 5.69
CA ARG A 144 -0.83 6.11 4.94
C ARG A 144 -0.47 7.23 5.90
N ASP A 145 0.25 8.23 5.42
CA ASP A 145 0.36 9.51 6.13
C ASP A 145 -1.02 10.20 6.14
N GLU A 146 -1.55 10.43 7.34
CA GLU A 146 -2.81 11.13 7.54
C GLU A 146 -2.76 12.52 6.94
N LEU A 147 -1.63 13.24 7.06
CA LEU A 147 -1.48 14.62 6.57
C LEU A 147 -1.34 14.70 5.05
N ALA A 148 -0.82 13.64 4.41
CA ALA A 148 -0.77 13.56 2.95
C ALA A 148 -2.17 13.31 2.35
N TRP A 149 -3.06 12.67 3.11
CA TRP A 149 -4.42 12.38 2.68
C TRP A 149 -5.44 13.45 3.13
N ILE A 150 -5.23 14.02 4.32
CA ILE A 150 -6.06 15.04 4.94
C ILE A 150 -5.33 16.38 4.87
N GLY A 151 -5.86 17.27 4.02
CA GLY A 151 -5.36 18.62 3.82
C GLY A 151 -4.99 18.95 2.37
N ALA A 152 -4.61 20.20 2.16
CA ALA A 152 -4.21 20.79 0.87
C ALA A 152 -2.79 20.40 0.41
N GLY A 153 -2.23 19.31 0.93
CA GLY A 153 -0.87 18.84 0.65
C GLY A 153 -0.74 18.26 -0.76
N ALA A 154 0.44 18.42 -1.36
CA ALA A 154 0.76 17.87 -2.68
C ALA A 154 0.57 16.34 -2.68
N GLY A 155 0.04 15.82 -3.78
CA GLY A 155 -0.57 14.50 -3.88
C GLY A 155 0.28 13.33 -3.41
N LEU A 156 -0.45 12.27 -3.06
CA LEU A 156 0.01 10.92 -2.72
C LEU A 156 1.18 10.46 -3.62
N ASP A 157 2.41 10.59 -3.14
CA ASP A 157 3.50 9.74 -3.60
C ASP A 157 3.83 8.75 -2.50
N GLU A 158 3.91 7.46 -2.85
CA GLU A 158 4.09 6.36 -1.91
C GLU A 158 5.50 6.32 -1.26
N GLN A 159 6.23 7.43 -1.37
CA GLN A 159 7.56 7.63 -0.85
C GLN A 159 7.52 8.72 0.22
N ASP A 160 6.95 8.38 1.38
CA ASP A 160 7.07 9.18 2.62
C ASP A 160 8.53 9.17 3.10
N THR A 161 9.33 9.96 2.39
CA THR A 161 10.80 10.00 2.48
C THR A 161 11.23 10.40 3.90
N ALA A 162 10.40 11.15 4.63
CA ALA A 162 10.70 11.61 6.00
C ALA A 162 10.48 10.54 7.08
N LEU A 163 9.44 9.70 6.97
CA LEU A 163 9.24 8.56 7.88
C LEU A 163 10.38 7.55 7.75
N LEU A 164 10.98 7.50 6.56
CA LEU A 164 11.93 6.49 6.12
C LEU A 164 13.38 7.02 6.05
N ALA A 165 13.63 8.26 6.47
CA ALA A 165 14.94 8.93 6.39
C ALA A 165 15.99 8.43 7.41
N GLY A 166 15.69 7.37 8.18
CA GLY A 166 16.58 6.81 9.21
C GLY A 166 17.27 5.51 8.79
N PRO A 167 18.20 5.00 9.60
CA PRO A 167 18.85 3.70 9.37
C PRO A 167 17.86 2.52 9.31
N ASP A 168 16.69 2.67 9.95
CA ASP A 168 15.60 1.68 9.91
C ASP A 168 14.66 1.85 8.69
N GLY A 169 14.85 2.88 7.87
CA GLY A 169 14.01 3.18 6.71
C GLY A 169 13.80 2.00 5.76
N PRO A 170 14.88 1.33 5.30
CA PRO A 170 14.75 0.18 4.40
C PRO A 170 13.96 -0.99 5.00
N VAL A 171 14.18 -1.33 6.28
CA VAL A 171 13.44 -2.43 6.93
C VAL A 171 11.97 -2.09 7.09
N VAL A 172 11.65 -0.85 7.43
CA VAL A 172 10.27 -0.36 7.53
C VAL A 172 9.59 -0.35 6.15
N GLN A 173 10.26 0.13 5.11
CA GLN A 173 9.75 0.10 3.73
C GLN A 173 9.38 -1.31 3.29
N ARG A 174 10.32 -2.25 3.46
CA ARG A 174 10.11 -3.64 3.10
C ARG A 174 8.95 -4.23 3.91
N PHE A 175 8.91 -3.98 5.21
CA PHE A 175 7.83 -4.42 6.11
C PHE A 175 6.45 -3.94 5.64
N LEU A 176 6.28 -2.65 5.36
CA LEU A 176 5.01 -2.10 4.89
C LEU A 176 4.59 -2.65 3.52
N ALA A 177 5.55 -2.85 2.60
CA ALA A 177 5.30 -3.45 1.30
C ALA A 177 4.85 -4.92 1.42
N ALA A 178 5.44 -5.69 2.33
CA ALA A 178 5.05 -7.07 2.58
C ALA A 178 3.68 -7.17 3.26
N ALA A 179 3.40 -6.30 4.23
CA ALA A 179 2.07 -6.21 4.85
C ALA A 179 0.99 -5.90 3.80
N ARG A 180 1.28 -5.00 2.85
CA ARG A 180 0.40 -4.70 1.70
C ARG A 180 0.13 -5.92 0.83
N VAL A 181 1.17 -6.69 0.48
CA VAL A 181 1.02 -7.94 -0.26
C VAL A 181 0.15 -8.94 0.50
N LEU A 182 0.40 -9.12 1.80
CA LEU A 182 -0.39 -10.02 2.64
C LEU A 182 -1.87 -9.61 2.70
N ARG A 183 -2.16 -8.31 2.84
CA ARG A 183 -3.55 -7.81 2.79
C ARG A 183 -4.22 -8.15 1.45
N ALA A 184 -3.55 -7.84 0.34
CA ALA A 184 -4.07 -8.10 -0.99
C ALA A 184 -4.33 -9.60 -1.25
N LEU A 185 -3.45 -10.47 -0.75
CA LEU A 185 -3.62 -11.92 -0.87
C LEU A 185 -4.73 -12.47 0.03
N ARG A 186 -4.90 -11.98 1.25
CA ARG A 186 -5.96 -12.41 2.17
C ARG A 186 -7.37 -12.09 1.68
N GLN A 187 -7.52 -11.10 0.80
CA GLN A 187 -8.79 -10.85 0.12
C GLN A 187 -9.14 -11.91 -0.93
N ARG A 188 -8.12 -12.60 -1.47
CA ARG A 188 -8.26 -13.51 -2.62
C ARG A 188 -8.14 -14.97 -2.23
N LEU A 189 -7.36 -15.26 -1.19
CA LEU A 189 -6.96 -16.59 -0.77
C LEU A 189 -7.46 -16.85 0.64
N SER A 190 -7.86 -18.09 0.88
CA SER A 190 -8.16 -18.59 2.23
C SER A 190 -6.99 -19.41 2.75
N GLY A 191 -6.77 -19.36 4.06
CA GLY A 191 -5.73 -20.15 4.74
C GLY A 191 -4.51 -19.34 5.18
N ALA A 192 -3.53 -20.07 5.70
CA ALA A 192 -2.29 -19.49 6.19
C ALA A 192 -1.42 -19.05 4.99
N LEU A 193 -0.87 -17.84 5.10
CA LEU A 193 0.08 -17.27 4.16
C LEU A 193 1.40 -17.04 4.88
N THR A 194 2.52 -17.40 4.25
CA THR A 194 3.87 -17.07 4.73
C THR A 194 4.59 -16.26 3.67
N VAL A 195 5.29 -15.20 4.07
CA VAL A 195 6.10 -14.37 3.17
C VAL A 195 7.57 -14.70 3.41
N ASP A 196 8.25 -15.18 2.38
CA ASP A 196 9.70 -15.36 2.38
C ASP A 196 10.38 -13.98 2.17
N GLY A 197 11.63 -13.84 2.62
CA GLY A 197 12.32 -12.54 2.60
C GLY A 197 12.19 -11.72 3.88
N PHE A 198 11.60 -12.31 4.93
CA PHE A 198 11.65 -11.84 6.32
C PHE A 198 12.15 -13.00 7.19
N GLY A 199 13.25 -12.76 7.90
CA GLY A 199 13.91 -13.78 8.74
C GLY A 199 15.40 -13.46 8.91
N PRO A 200 16.06 -14.04 9.93
CA PRO A 200 17.50 -13.90 10.13
C PRO A 200 18.36 -14.41 8.96
N ALA A 201 17.74 -15.15 8.02
CA ALA A 201 18.38 -15.66 6.82
C ALA A 201 18.53 -14.63 5.67
N HIS A 202 17.91 -13.45 5.77
CA HIS A 202 17.99 -12.41 4.74
C HIS A 202 18.81 -11.21 5.26
N PRO A 203 20.14 -11.20 5.04
CA PRO A 203 20.99 -10.10 5.51
C PRO A 203 20.68 -8.80 4.77
N ALA A 204 20.56 -7.71 5.53
CA ALA A 204 20.48 -6.30 5.12
C ALA A 204 19.70 -5.98 3.83
N VAL A 205 18.49 -5.43 4.02
CA VAL A 205 17.65 -4.85 2.97
C VAL A 205 18.45 -3.78 2.19
N SER A 206 18.81 -4.07 0.94
CA SER A 206 19.52 -3.14 0.07
C SER A 206 18.50 -2.38 -0.77
N ALA A 207 18.40 -1.06 -0.54
CA ALA A 207 17.40 -0.10 -1.04
C ALA A 207 17.17 -0.03 -2.58
N THR A 208 17.74 -0.96 -3.34
CA THR A 208 17.48 -1.19 -4.75
C THR A 208 16.04 -1.69 -5.00
N ARG A 209 15.56 -1.53 -6.24
CA ARG A 209 14.23 -1.92 -6.77
C ARG A 209 13.72 -3.31 -6.35
N ARG A 210 14.61 -4.20 -5.91
CA ARG A 210 14.35 -5.57 -5.47
C ARG A 210 13.66 -5.67 -4.10
N ASP A 211 13.57 -4.59 -3.34
CA ASP A 211 12.96 -4.60 -2.00
C ASP A 211 11.43 -4.69 -1.97
N THR A 212 10.79 -4.62 -3.14
CA THR A 212 9.33 -4.67 -3.26
C THR A 212 8.79 -6.03 -3.69
N VAL A 213 9.66 -7.01 -3.93
CA VAL A 213 9.29 -8.31 -4.48
C VAL A 213 9.37 -9.37 -3.38
N PHE A 214 8.31 -10.15 -3.28
CA PHE A 214 8.09 -11.12 -2.22
C PHE A 214 7.69 -12.47 -2.81
N ILE A 215 8.22 -13.53 -2.22
CA ILE A 215 7.70 -14.88 -2.44
C ILE A 215 6.72 -15.16 -1.32
N VAL A 216 5.50 -15.55 -1.67
CA VAL A 216 4.46 -15.90 -0.70
C VAL A 216 4.08 -17.36 -0.90
N ARG A 217 3.88 -18.09 0.18
CA ARG A 217 3.44 -19.49 0.14
C ARG A 217 2.05 -19.61 0.75
N ASP A 218 1.25 -20.45 0.11
CA ASP A 218 -0.07 -20.87 0.58
C ASP A 218 -0.18 -22.40 0.50
N ALA A 219 -1.37 -22.94 0.83
CA ALA A 219 -1.61 -24.38 0.74
C ALA A 219 -1.52 -24.95 -0.69
N GLN A 220 -1.58 -24.09 -1.72
CA GLN A 220 -1.61 -24.48 -3.13
C GLN A 220 -0.25 -24.33 -3.83
N GLY A 221 0.76 -23.76 -3.17
CA GLY A 221 2.11 -23.61 -3.70
C GLY A 221 2.71 -22.24 -3.43
N GLN A 222 3.35 -21.67 -4.45
CA GLN A 222 4.16 -20.46 -4.32
C GLN A 222 3.66 -19.37 -5.25
N LEU A 223 3.66 -18.15 -4.75
CA LEU A 223 3.32 -16.92 -5.46
C LEU A 223 4.52 -15.98 -5.45
N VAL A 224 4.69 -15.23 -6.52
CA VAL A 224 5.57 -14.06 -6.55
C VAL A 224 4.66 -12.83 -6.59
N ALA A 225 4.91 -11.90 -5.67
CA ALA A 225 4.15 -10.67 -5.53
C ALA A 225 5.08 -9.47 -5.55
N ASP A 226 4.70 -8.44 -6.29
CA ASP A 226 5.37 -7.14 -6.30
C ASP A 226 4.49 -6.15 -5.53
N GLY A 227 4.96 -5.72 -4.36
CA GLY A 227 4.29 -4.77 -3.49
C GLY A 227 4.17 -3.37 -4.07
N ARG A 228 5.00 -3.00 -5.07
CA ARG A 228 4.90 -1.72 -5.77
C ARG A 228 3.77 -1.73 -6.79
N THR A 229 3.72 -2.75 -7.65
CA THR A 229 2.73 -2.81 -8.74
C THR A 229 1.43 -3.48 -8.33
N GLY A 230 1.42 -4.22 -7.23
CA GLY A 230 0.32 -5.10 -6.82
C GLY A 230 0.21 -6.36 -7.69
N ALA A 231 1.17 -6.62 -8.57
CA ALA A 231 1.19 -7.81 -9.42
C ALA A 231 1.40 -9.06 -8.55
N ILE A 232 0.59 -10.09 -8.80
CA ILE A 232 0.65 -11.37 -8.08
C ILE A 232 0.53 -12.48 -9.13
N ALA A 233 1.49 -13.38 -9.15
CA ALA A 233 1.51 -14.53 -10.05
C ALA A 233 1.79 -15.83 -9.27
N ARG A 234 1.03 -16.88 -9.54
CA ARG A 234 1.37 -18.23 -9.06
C ARG A 234 2.48 -18.78 -9.92
N VAL A 235 3.51 -19.35 -9.30
CA VAL A 235 4.72 -19.82 -9.97
C VAL A 235 5.09 -21.24 -9.54
N SER A 236 5.96 -21.89 -10.32
CA SER A 236 6.55 -23.17 -9.91
C SER A 236 7.61 -22.98 -8.82
N ALA A 237 7.95 -24.06 -8.11
CA ALA A 237 9.00 -24.02 -7.10
C ALA A 237 10.38 -23.62 -7.65
N ASP A 238 10.68 -24.01 -8.90
CA ASP A 238 11.92 -23.62 -9.57
C ASP A 238 11.95 -22.11 -9.85
N VAL A 239 10.85 -21.53 -10.31
CA VAL A 239 10.74 -20.09 -10.59
C VAL A 239 10.93 -19.28 -9.30
N ALA A 240 10.23 -19.66 -8.23
CA ALA A 240 10.39 -18.98 -6.94
C ALA A 240 11.80 -19.14 -6.36
N THR A 241 12.42 -20.32 -6.49
CA THR A 241 13.83 -20.51 -6.07
C THR A 241 14.75 -19.57 -6.84
N ALA A 242 14.52 -19.39 -8.15
CA ALA A 242 15.31 -18.46 -8.95
C ALA A 242 15.06 -16.99 -8.58
N VAL A 243 13.81 -16.62 -8.29
CA VAL A 243 13.48 -15.28 -7.77
C VAL A 243 14.18 -15.06 -6.43
N GLN A 244 14.10 -16.00 -5.49
CA GLN A 244 14.75 -15.90 -4.18
C GLN A 244 16.25 -15.72 -4.32
N ALA A 245 16.90 -16.54 -5.14
CA ALA A 245 18.33 -16.42 -5.38
C ALA A 245 18.72 -15.06 -5.98
N THR A 246 17.89 -14.52 -6.89
CA THR A 246 18.08 -13.18 -7.46
C THR A 246 17.94 -12.07 -6.41
N LEU A 247 16.98 -12.21 -5.50
CA LEU A 247 16.77 -11.27 -4.38
C LEU A 247 17.94 -11.33 -3.39
N ASP A 248 18.45 -12.53 -3.09
CA ASP A 248 19.59 -12.72 -2.18
C ASP A 248 20.95 -12.44 -2.84
N GLY A 249 20.98 -12.13 -4.15
CA GLY A 249 22.23 -11.94 -4.90
C GLY A 249 23.08 -13.22 -5.03
N THR A 250 22.45 -14.39 -4.94
CA THR A 250 23.13 -15.69 -5.03
C THR A 250 23.07 -16.25 -6.45
N PRO A 251 24.15 -16.88 -6.95
CA PRO A 251 24.16 -17.47 -8.28
C PRO A 251 23.22 -18.68 -8.36
N LEU A 252 22.53 -18.83 -9.49
CA LEU A 252 21.69 -19.99 -9.77
C LEU A 252 22.55 -21.20 -10.12
N GLY A 253 22.27 -22.35 -9.49
CA GLY A 253 22.95 -23.59 -9.83
C GLY A 253 22.57 -24.12 -11.23
N ASP A 254 23.52 -24.76 -11.92
CA ASP A 254 23.36 -25.26 -13.29
C ASP A 254 22.13 -26.14 -13.49
N SER A 255 21.81 -26.97 -12.49
CA SER A 255 20.62 -27.84 -12.55
C SER A 255 19.32 -27.06 -12.55
N LEU A 256 19.23 -25.95 -11.82
CA LEU A 256 18.06 -25.08 -11.81
C LEU A 256 17.97 -24.29 -13.12
N LEU A 257 19.10 -23.77 -13.60
CA LEU A 257 19.17 -23.11 -14.91
C LEU A 257 18.69 -24.02 -16.03
N ALA A 258 19.13 -25.28 -16.06
CA ALA A 258 18.69 -26.25 -17.07
C ALA A 258 17.17 -26.48 -17.04
N ARG A 259 16.55 -26.60 -15.85
CA ARG A 259 15.09 -26.75 -15.71
C ARG A 259 14.30 -25.51 -16.12
N LEU A 260 14.90 -24.32 -15.99
CA LEU A 260 14.30 -23.04 -16.39
C LEU A 260 14.56 -22.69 -17.87
N GLY A 261 15.17 -23.60 -18.65
CA GLY A 261 15.46 -23.36 -20.07
C GLY A 261 16.73 -22.53 -20.33
N GLY A 262 17.67 -22.53 -19.37
CA GLY A 262 18.93 -21.82 -19.42
C GLY A 262 18.84 -20.33 -19.08
N PRO A 263 19.93 -19.56 -19.25
CA PRO A 263 19.98 -18.14 -18.89
C PRO A 263 18.95 -17.27 -19.61
N SER A 264 18.64 -17.58 -20.88
CA SER A 264 17.62 -16.88 -21.67
C SER A 264 16.21 -17.09 -21.13
N GLY A 265 15.90 -18.30 -20.65
CA GLY A 265 14.61 -18.60 -20.02
C GLY A 265 14.41 -17.84 -18.71
N VAL A 266 15.46 -17.74 -17.88
CA VAL A 266 15.44 -16.93 -16.65
C VAL A 266 15.26 -15.45 -16.98
N GLY A 267 15.96 -14.91 -17.97
CA GLY A 267 15.82 -13.52 -18.39
C GLY A 267 14.40 -13.18 -18.87
N ALA A 268 13.81 -14.05 -19.69
CA ALA A 268 12.43 -13.88 -20.16
C ALA A 268 11.41 -13.97 -19.01
N MET A 269 11.61 -14.90 -18.07
CA MET A 269 10.79 -15.06 -16.87
C MET A 269 10.85 -13.82 -15.97
N LEU A 270 12.05 -13.34 -15.65
CA LEU A 270 12.24 -12.14 -14.83
C LEU A 270 11.63 -10.91 -15.52
N SER A 271 11.82 -10.77 -16.84
CA SER A 271 11.18 -9.72 -17.64
C SER A 271 9.66 -9.78 -17.60
N ALA A 272 9.08 -10.98 -17.73
CA ALA A 272 7.63 -11.19 -17.64
C ALA A 272 7.06 -10.85 -16.26
N LEU A 273 7.86 -10.99 -15.21
CA LEU A 273 7.51 -10.57 -13.84
C LEU A 273 7.77 -9.07 -13.59
N GLY A 274 8.26 -8.32 -14.59
CA GLY A 274 8.65 -6.92 -14.43
C GLY A 274 9.92 -6.72 -13.59
N LEU A 275 10.66 -7.80 -13.34
CA LEU A 275 11.90 -7.86 -12.57
C LEU A 275 13.09 -7.70 -13.51
N HIS A 276 13.32 -6.50 -14.03
CA HIS A 276 14.55 -6.27 -14.78
C HIS A 276 15.74 -6.33 -13.82
N GLY A 277 16.76 -7.12 -14.17
CA GLY A 277 18.08 -6.96 -13.58
C GLY A 277 18.51 -5.53 -13.87
N GLY A 278 18.70 -4.72 -12.83
CA GLY A 278 19.19 -3.36 -12.98
C GLY A 278 20.59 -3.40 -13.58
N ASP A 279 20.66 -3.25 -14.90
CA ASP A 279 21.75 -2.59 -15.58
C ASP A 279 21.34 -1.11 -15.67
N ASP A 280 21.35 -0.41 -14.53
CA ASP A 280 21.37 1.05 -14.48
C ASP A 280 22.60 1.41 -13.61
N ASP A 281 23.47 2.24 -14.20
CA ASP A 281 24.87 2.59 -13.83
C ASP A 281 25.24 2.73 -12.34
#